data_AF-A0A7C4XTM5-F1
#
_entry.id   AF-A0A7C4XTM5-F1
#
_cell.length_a   1.000
_cell.length_b   1.000
_cell.length_c   1.000
_cell.angle_alpha   90.00
_cell.angle_beta   90.00
_cell.angle_gamma   90.00
#
_symmetry.space_group_name_H-M   'P 1'
#
loop_
_entity.id
_entity.type
_entity.pdbx_description
1 polymer ?
#
loop_
_entity_poly.entity_id
_entity_poly.type
_entity_poly.pdbx_seq_one_letter_code
_entity_poly.pdbx_strand_id
1 'polypeptide(L)'
;MKEKERVNKTVGTTSNAVRLPKISFSDFIRGTWVELRYKVKWPTRKELFQDSSVVIAFVVFWAVYVGVWDFIFAQLLKLILSR
;
A
#
# COMPACT_ATOMS: atom_id res chain seq x y z
N MET A 1 -51.03 15.82 -55.00
CA MET A 1 -49.56 15.97 -55.15
C MET A 1 -49.04 17.13 -54.31
N LYS A 2 -49.16 17.07 -52.97
CA LYS A 2 -48.69 18.16 -52.08
C LYS A 2 -48.31 17.71 -50.65
N GLU A 3 -47.96 16.44 -50.48
CA GLU A 3 -47.62 15.85 -49.17
C GLU A 3 -46.16 15.35 -49.09
N LYS A 4 -45.43 15.31 -50.22
CA LYS A 4 -44.08 14.70 -50.27
C LYS A 4 -42.91 15.63 -49.94
N GLU A 5 -43.17 16.89 -49.59
CA GLU A 5 -42.12 17.90 -49.35
C GLU A 5 -41.76 18.08 -47.87
N ARG A 6 -42.50 17.48 -46.93
CA ARG A 6 -42.19 17.55 -45.47
C ARG A 6 -41.20 16.48 -44.98
N VAL A 7 -40.60 15.70 -45.85
CA VAL A 7 -39.64 14.64 -45.46
C VAL A 7 -38.19 15.14 -45.41
N ASN A 8 -37.94 16.43 -45.74
CA ASN A 8 -36.58 16.98 -45.85
C ASN A 8 -36.21 17.95 -44.72
N LYS A 9 -36.44 17.58 -43.46
CA LYS A 9 -35.81 18.25 -42.31
C LYS A 9 -35.90 17.31 -41.12
N THR A 10 -34.84 17.27 -40.32
CA THR A 10 -34.71 16.54 -39.04
C THR A 10 -34.22 15.10 -39.08
N VAL A 11 -33.08 14.82 -39.73
CA VAL A 11 -32.15 13.83 -39.18
C VAL A 11 -30.77 14.47 -39.16
N GLY A 12 -30.64 15.48 -38.29
CA GLY A 12 -29.34 15.97 -37.89
C GLY A 12 -28.61 14.83 -37.18
N THR A 13 -27.41 14.53 -37.65
CA THR A 13 -26.44 13.63 -37.02
C THR A 13 -26.36 13.88 -35.52
N THR A 14 -27.08 13.08 -34.73
CA THR A 14 -26.87 13.01 -33.27
C THR A 14 -25.56 12.26 -33.05
N SER A 15 -24.43 12.94 -33.29
CA SER A 15 -23.15 12.50 -32.77
C SER A 15 -23.25 12.59 -31.25
N ASN A 16 -23.66 11.50 -30.62
CA ASN A 16 -23.56 11.33 -29.19
C ASN A 16 -22.06 11.37 -28.86
N ALA A 17 -21.54 12.57 -28.62
CA ALA A 17 -20.21 12.76 -28.13
C ALA A 17 -20.13 12.02 -26.80
N VAL A 18 -19.50 10.85 -26.81
CA VAL A 18 -19.21 10.07 -25.62
C VAL A 18 -18.35 10.96 -24.73
N ARG A 19 -18.99 11.61 -23.76
CA ARG A 19 -18.28 12.41 -22.76
C ARG A 19 -17.47 11.43 -21.93
N LEU A 20 -16.18 11.35 -22.22
CA LEU A 20 -15.25 10.65 -21.34
C LEU A 20 -15.38 11.28 -19.96
N PRO A 21 -15.68 10.50 -18.91
CA PRO A 21 -15.76 11.05 -17.57
C PRO A 21 -14.38 11.67 -17.27
N LYS A 22 -14.35 12.98 -17.07
CA LYS A 22 -13.16 13.67 -16.58
C LYS A 22 -13.00 13.26 -15.12
N ILE A 23 -12.33 12.15 -14.88
CA ILE A 23 -12.06 11.69 -13.52
C ILE A 23 -11.14 12.73 -12.90
N SER A 24 -11.67 13.45 -11.91
CA SER A 24 -10.89 14.46 -11.20
C SER A 24 -9.84 13.74 -10.35
N PHE A 25 -8.67 14.36 -10.16
CA PHE A 25 -7.67 13.86 -9.21
C PHE A 25 -8.26 13.64 -7.80
N SER A 26 -9.22 14.50 -7.42
CA SER A 26 -10.00 14.34 -6.18
C SER A 26 -10.83 13.05 -6.15
N ASP A 27 -11.38 12.61 -7.28
CA ASP A 27 -12.19 11.39 -7.37
C ASP A 27 -11.31 10.14 -7.29
N PHE A 28 -10.12 10.18 -7.88
CA PHE A 28 -9.12 9.12 -7.76
C PHE A 28 -8.64 8.94 -6.32
N ILE A 29 -8.25 10.01 -5.63
CA ILE A 29 -7.81 9.93 -4.23
C ILE A 29 -8.94 9.44 -3.32
N ARG A 30 -10.18 9.88 -3.58
CA ARG A 30 -11.35 9.41 -2.84
C ARG A 30 -11.61 7.92 -3.06
N GLY A 31 -11.49 7.43 -4.29
CA GLY A 31 -11.58 6.00 -4.63
C GLY A 31 -10.51 5.17 -3.92
N THR A 32 -9.25 5.59 -4.00
CA THR A 32 -8.13 4.92 -3.33
C THR A 32 -8.30 4.88 -1.82
N TRP A 33 -8.82 5.96 -1.20
CA TRP A 33 -9.02 6.01 0.26
C TRP A 33 -10.12 5.05 0.72
N VAL A 34 -11.21 4.94 -0.06
CA VAL A 34 -12.29 3.97 0.17
C VAL A 34 -11.74 2.55 0.07
N GLU A 35 -11.02 2.21 -1.00
CA GLU A 35 -10.42 0.88 -1.15
C GLU A 35 -9.43 0.55 -0.04
N LEU A 36 -8.58 1.52 0.34
CA LEU A 36 -7.60 1.35 1.40
C LEU A 36 -8.25 1.19 2.78
N ARG A 37 -9.44 1.75 3.01
CA ARG A 37 -10.15 1.61 4.28
C ARG A 37 -11.00 0.35 4.38
N TYR A 38 -11.66 -0.04 3.28
CA TYR A 38 -12.62 -1.15 3.29
C TYR A 38 -12.02 -2.50 2.88
N LYS A 39 -10.99 -2.50 2.03
CA LYS A 39 -10.38 -3.73 1.52
C LYS A 39 -9.12 -4.12 2.28
N VAL A 40 -8.40 -3.13 2.82
CA VAL A 40 -7.24 -3.40 3.68
C VAL A 40 -7.77 -3.69 5.07
N LYS A 41 -7.50 -4.90 5.54
CA LYS A 41 -7.66 -5.27 6.95
C LYS A 41 -6.63 -4.50 7.74
N TRP A 42 -6.97 -3.29 8.15
CA TRP A 42 -6.16 -2.55 9.11
C TRP A 42 -6.18 -3.33 10.42
N PRO A 43 -5.04 -3.90 10.83
CA PRO A 43 -4.97 -4.76 11.99
C PRO A 43 -5.42 -3.98 13.22
N THR A 44 -6.09 -4.68 14.13
CA THR A 44 -6.51 -4.05 15.38
C THR A 44 -5.27 -3.73 16.20
N ARG A 45 -5.30 -2.62 16.96
CA ARG A 45 -4.12 -2.13 17.70
C ARG A 45 -3.50 -3.20 18.61
N LYS A 46 -4.30 -4.15 19.09
CA LYS A 46 -3.86 -5.26 19.94
C LYS A 46 -2.98 -6.27 19.19
N GLU A 47 -3.34 -6.60 17.95
CA GLU A 47 -2.55 -7.50 17.09
C GLU A 47 -1.19 -6.88 16.77
N LEU A 48 -1.17 -5.57 16.47
CA LEU A 48 0.09 -4.85 16.22
C LEU A 48 1.07 -4.91 17.40
N PHE A 49 0.55 -4.79 18.63
CA PHE A 49 1.39 -4.92 19.83
C PHE A 49 1.85 -6.35 20.05
N GLN A 50 0.99 -7.35 19.82
CA GLN A 50 1.36 -8.76 19.91
C GLN A 50 2.49 -9.08 18.93
N ASP A 51 2.34 -8.69 17.67
CA ASP A 51 3.32 -8.97 16.61
C ASP A 51 4.65 -8.24 16.88
N SER A 52 4.60 -6.98 17.29
CA SER A 52 5.80 -6.21 17.65
C SER A 52 6.51 -6.77 18.88
N SER A 53 5.76 -7.31 19.85
CA SER A 53 6.34 -7.90 21.07
C SER A 53 7.23 -9.11 20.77
N VAL A 54 6.83 -9.94 19.79
CA VAL A 54 7.62 -11.09 19.35
C VAL A 54 8.93 -10.62 18.71
N VAL A 55 8.87 -9.59 17.87
CA VAL A 55 10.07 -9.00 17.25
C VAL A 55 11.03 -8.44 18.29
N ILE A 56 10.52 -7.73 19.31
CA ILE A 56 11.35 -7.21 20.40
C ILE A 56 12.04 -8.35 21.15
N ALA A 57 11.29 -9.41 21.50
CA ALA A 57 11.87 -10.58 22.16
C ALA A 57 12.97 -11.25 21.31
N PHE A 58 12.73 -11.37 19.99
CA PHE A 58 13.70 -11.91 19.05
C PHE A 58 14.98 -11.05 18.97
N VAL A 59 14.85 -9.73 18.90
CA VAL A 59 16.00 -8.81 18.86
C VAL A 59 16.81 -8.90 20.16
N VAL A 60 16.15 -8.93 21.32
CA VAL A 60 16.83 -9.07 22.61
C VAL A 60 17.59 -10.40 22.69
N PHE A 61 16.99 -11.49 22.25
CA PHE A 61 17.66 -12.80 22.21
C PHE A 61 18.94 -12.76 21.35
N TRP A 62 18.86 -12.20 20.15
CA TRP A 62 20.03 -12.07 19.27
C TRP A 62 21.08 -11.12 19.81
N ALA A 63 20.69 -10.01 20.44
CA ALA A 63 21.63 -9.09 21.05
C ALA A 63 22.46 -9.78 22.15
N VAL A 64 21.82 -10.61 22.99
CA VAL A 64 22.52 -11.41 23.99
C VAL A 64 23.41 -12.46 23.33
N TYR A 65 22.90 -13.19 22.33
CA TYR A 65 23.67 -14.21 21.62
C TYR A 65 24.94 -13.64 21.01
N VAL A 66 24.83 -12.56 20.23
CA VAL A 66 25.96 -11.89 19.59
C VAL A 66 26.90 -11.30 20.64
N GLY A 67 26.38 -10.63 21.68
CA GLY A 67 27.20 -10.06 22.74
C GLY A 67 28.03 -11.10 23.52
N VAL A 68 27.49 -12.32 23.72
CA VAL A 68 28.25 -13.43 24.31
C VAL A 68 29.39 -13.85 23.40
N TRP A 69 29.13 -13.99 22.10
CA TRP A 69 30.17 -14.32 21.14
C TRP A 69 31.25 -13.24 21.06
N ASP A 70 30.88 -11.96 21.06
CA ASP A 70 31.83 -10.84 21.09
C ASP A 70 32.72 -10.89 22.34
N PHE A 71 32.16 -11.23 23.51
CA PHE A 71 32.94 -11.38 24.73
C PHE A 71 33.92 -12.55 24.68
N ILE A 72 33.48 -13.71 24.18
CA ILE A 72 34.32 -14.90 24.01
C ILE A 72 35.48 -14.57 23.06
N PHE A 73 35.21 -13.94 21.93
CA PHE A 73 36.25 -13.53 20.98
C PHE A 73 37.20 -12.49 21.59
N ALA A 74 36.68 -11.51 22.33
CA ALA A 74 37.53 -10.51 23.00
C ALA A 74 38.49 -11.16 24.00
N GLN A 75 38.04 -12.16 24.76
CA GLN A 75 38.91 -12.90 25.68
C GLN A 75 39.93 -13.76 24.93
N LEU A 76 39.51 -14.44 23.86
CA LEU A 76 40.39 -15.28 23.05
C LEU A 76 41.50 -14.46 22.38
N LEU A 77 41.15 -13.30 21.82
CA LEU A 77 42.11 -12.36 21.24
C LEU A 77 43.07 -11.80 22.29
N LYS A 78 42.60 -11.46 23.49
CA LYS A 78 43.47 -11.03 24.59
C LYS A 78 44.49 -12.10 24.96
N LEU A 79 44.07 -13.36 25.03
CA LEU A 79 44.97 -14.47 25.34
C LEU A 79 46.05 -14.68 24.27
N ILE A 80 45.67 -14.51 22.99
CA ILE A 80 46.59 -14.63 21.85
C ILE A 80 47.56 -13.46 21.75
N LEU A 81 47.09 -12.22 21.94
CA LEU A 81 47.91 -11.01 21.82
C LEU A 81 48.76 -10.73 23.07
N SER A 82 48.35 -11.25 24.23
CA SER A 82 49.11 -11.18 25.48
C SER A 82 50.30 -12.15 25.52
N ARG A 83 50.42 -13.05 24.54
CA ARG A 83 51.56 -13.94 24.38
C ARG A 83 52.55 -13.35 23.38
#